data_AF-A0A6S7G1Y7-F1
#
_entry.id   AF-A0A6S7G1Y7-F1
#
_cell.length_a   1.000
_cell.length_b   1.000
_cell.length_c   1.000
_cell.angle_alpha   90.00
_cell.angle_beta   90.00
_cell.angle_gamma   90.00
#
_symmetry.space_group_name_H-M   'P 1'
#
loop_
_entity.id
_entity.type
_entity.pdbx_description
1 polymer ?
#
loop_
_entity_poly.entity_id
_entity_poly.type
_entity_poly.pdbx_seq_one_letter_code
_entity_poly.pdbx_strand_id
1 'polypeptide(L)'
;MELLLLGDGTGKLHYVLIKDVNRLLCTVNKTKKKAHFCLHCVSEEALAKHKEICMEVNGTQAVKLPKSGSKIKFKNLRNSLPVPFVIYANFESILVPEETTDSDSDSDRSYTEKYQTHQACSFGLKTVCHYNDNYSGKYTSYIGKDAAYVFLKTVIEESKRCRQITNKAFDKKMVISPEEEKQFMNASNCYLCGGLLGEDRVRDHCHIKGHYRGAANNICNLKFSIAWKIPVASIT
;
A
#
# COMPACT_ATOMS: atom_id res chain seq x y z
N MET A 1 -0.99 39.70 -3.13
CA MET A 1 -0.59 40.55 -4.28
C MET A 1 -0.35 39.61 -5.43
N GLU A 2 -1.06 39.77 -6.54
CA GLU A 2 -1.06 38.79 -7.65
C GLU A 2 -0.50 39.47 -8.90
N LEU A 3 0.43 38.78 -9.58
CA LEU A 3 1.16 39.32 -10.72
C LEU A 3 0.89 38.45 -11.96
N LEU A 4 0.64 39.09 -13.09
CA LEU A 4 0.56 38.46 -14.40
C LEU A 4 1.91 38.61 -15.10
N LEU A 5 2.49 37.52 -15.57
CA LEU A 5 3.70 37.54 -16.39
C LEU A 5 3.32 37.62 -17.88
N LEU A 6 3.81 38.63 -18.58
CA LEU A 6 3.59 38.84 -20.00
C LEU A 6 4.93 38.83 -20.75
N GLY A 7 4.98 38.16 -21.90
CA GLY A 7 6.12 38.18 -22.81
C GLY A 7 5.85 39.07 -24.01
N ASP A 8 6.83 39.89 -24.41
CA ASP A 8 6.71 40.81 -25.55
C ASP A 8 7.12 40.18 -26.91
N GLY A 9 7.38 38.87 -26.93
CA GLY A 9 7.82 38.13 -28.11
C GLY A 9 9.31 38.28 -28.45
N THR A 10 10.04 39.18 -27.78
CA THR A 10 11.49 39.39 -27.97
C THR A 10 12.34 38.67 -26.92
N GLY A 11 11.70 37.89 -26.04
CA GLY A 11 12.33 37.18 -24.93
C GLY A 11 12.38 37.96 -23.62
N LYS A 12 11.85 39.21 -23.58
CA LYS A 12 11.70 39.97 -22.33
C LYS A 12 10.36 39.68 -21.67
N LEU A 13 10.39 39.59 -20.34
CA LEU A 13 9.25 39.26 -19.50
C LEU A 13 8.94 40.42 -18.56
N HIS A 14 7.66 40.75 -18.45
CA HIS A 14 7.16 41.84 -17.61
C HIS A 14 6.12 41.32 -16.62
N TYR A 15 6.25 41.71 -15.35
CA TYR A 15 5.21 41.47 -14.35
C TYR A 15 4.26 42.67 -14.28
N VAL A 16 2.96 42.40 -14.38
CA VAL A 16 1.91 43.39 -14.24
C VAL A 16 1.06 43.07 -13.02
N LEU A 17 0.79 44.09 -12.20
CA LEU A 17 -0.06 43.95 -11.03
C LEU A 17 -1.52 43.69 -11.44
N ILE A 18 -2.07 42.58 -10.95
CA ILE A 18 -3.51 42.32 -11.04
C ILE A 18 -4.20 42.89 -9.80
N LYS A 19 -5.07 43.87 -10.00
CA LYS A 19 -5.83 44.50 -8.91
C LYS A 19 -7.05 43.68 -8.45
N ASP A 20 -7.67 42.94 -9.37
CA ASP A 20 -8.82 42.08 -9.10
C ASP A 20 -8.86 40.94 -10.14
N VAL A 21 -8.48 39.72 -9.75
CA VAL A 21 -8.46 38.56 -10.67
C VAL A 21 -9.87 38.12 -11.07
N ASN A 22 -10.85 38.25 -10.18
CA ASN A 22 -12.24 37.93 -10.50
C ASN A 22 -12.77 38.81 -11.63
N ARG A 23 -12.32 40.07 -11.68
CA ARG A 23 -12.60 40.98 -12.79
C ARG A 23 -11.80 40.61 -14.05
N LEU A 24 -10.55 40.17 -13.93
CA LEU A 24 -9.74 39.77 -15.07
C LEU A 24 -10.34 38.53 -15.78
N LEU A 25 -10.83 37.55 -15.01
CA LEU A 25 -11.35 36.29 -15.51
C LEU A 25 -12.87 36.31 -15.83
N CYS A 26 -13.55 37.45 -15.68
CA CYS A 26 -14.98 37.54 -15.93
C CYS A 26 -15.37 37.31 -17.41
N THR A 27 -14.40 37.34 -18.32
CA THR A 27 -14.54 37.03 -19.75
C THR A 27 -14.88 35.57 -20.02
N VAL A 28 -14.60 34.67 -19.08
CA VAL A 28 -14.96 33.24 -19.17
C VAL A 28 -16.49 33.06 -19.17
N ASN A 29 -17.24 34.01 -18.60
CA ASN A 29 -18.69 33.92 -18.48
C ASN A 29 -19.42 34.73 -19.54
N LYS A 30 -20.37 34.08 -20.23
CA LYS A 30 -21.20 34.69 -21.29
C LYS A 30 -21.94 35.96 -20.84
N THR A 31 -22.23 36.07 -19.54
CA THR A 31 -23.00 37.17 -18.95
C THR A 31 -22.15 38.38 -18.57
N LYS A 32 -20.80 38.31 -18.67
CA LYS A 32 -19.83 39.37 -18.31
C LYS A 32 -20.04 40.00 -16.91
N LYS A 33 -20.74 39.30 -16.01
CA LYS A 33 -20.93 39.72 -14.62
C LYS A 33 -19.70 39.33 -13.79
N LYS A 34 -19.52 40.00 -12.65
CA LYS A 34 -18.45 39.65 -11.70
C LYS A 34 -18.66 38.20 -11.23
N ALA A 35 -17.69 37.36 -11.51
CA ALA A 35 -17.66 35.94 -11.16
C ALA A 35 -16.64 35.72 -10.05
N HIS A 36 -16.89 34.76 -9.17
CA HIS A 36 -16.01 34.46 -8.05
C HIS A 36 -15.23 33.18 -8.33
N PHE A 37 -13.94 33.32 -8.61
CA PHE A 37 -13.04 32.21 -8.91
C PHE A 37 -12.17 31.88 -7.71
N CYS A 38 -11.88 30.59 -7.56
CA CYS A 38 -10.74 30.13 -6.79
C CYS A 38 -9.49 30.17 -7.69
N LEU A 39 -8.39 30.76 -7.21
CA LEU A 39 -7.15 30.89 -7.99
C LEU A 39 -6.43 29.56 -8.23
N HIS A 40 -6.73 28.54 -7.42
CA HIS A 40 -6.12 27.20 -7.52
C HIS A 40 -6.96 26.24 -8.37
N CYS A 41 -8.28 26.46 -8.47
CA CYS A 41 -9.20 25.54 -9.16
C CYS A 41 -9.94 26.17 -10.34
N VAL A 42 -9.96 27.50 -10.45
CA VAL A 42 -10.56 28.29 -11.55
C VAL A 42 -12.03 27.88 -11.87
N SER A 43 -12.82 27.56 -10.84
CA SER A 43 -14.26 27.27 -10.98
C SER A 43 -15.13 28.39 -10.40
N GLU A 44 -16.31 28.60 -11.00
CA GLU A 44 -17.33 29.58 -10.57
C GLU A 44 -18.36 28.99 -9.58
N GLU A 45 -18.24 27.71 -9.24
CA GLU A 45 -19.12 27.08 -8.26
C GLU A 45 -19.09 27.89 -6.96
N ALA A 46 -20.27 28.13 -6.36
CA ALA A 46 -20.46 29.03 -5.22
C ALA A 46 -19.26 28.97 -4.24
N LEU A 47 -18.41 30.02 -4.27
CA LEU A 47 -17.08 30.03 -3.66
C LEU A 47 -17.07 29.54 -2.20
N ALA A 48 -18.15 29.82 -1.47
CA ALA A 48 -18.32 29.35 -0.09
C ALA A 48 -18.34 27.81 0.04
N LYS A 49 -19.05 27.11 -0.85
CA LYS A 49 -19.08 25.64 -0.88
C LYS A 49 -17.78 25.07 -1.43
N HIS A 50 -17.22 25.71 -2.46
CA HIS A 50 -15.95 25.31 -3.05
C HIS A 50 -14.80 25.39 -2.03
N LYS A 51 -14.75 26.44 -1.18
CA LYS A 51 -13.74 26.60 -0.13
C LYS A 51 -13.67 25.43 0.86
N GLU A 52 -14.76 24.69 1.07
CA GLU A 52 -14.76 23.53 1.98
C GLU A 52 -14.05 22.30 1.40
N ILE A 53 -13.94 22.21 0.08
CA ILE A 53 -13.38 21.05 -0.65
C ILE A 53 -12.16 21.40 -1.51
N CYS A 54 -11.81 22.68 -1.61
CA CYS A 54 -10.62 23.15 -2.32
C CYS A 54 -9.38 22.51 -1.70
N MET A 55 -8.54 21.90 -2.55
CA MET A 55 -7.38 21.11 -2.14
C MET A 55 -6.34 21.90 -1.35
N GLU A 56 -6.39 23.23 -1.35
CA GLU A 56 -5.58 24.10 -0.52
C GLU A 56 -6.46 25.07 0.27
N VAL A 57 -6.37 25.02 1.60
CA VAL A 57 -6.85 26.08 2.50
C VAL A 57 -5.59 26.68 3.13
N ASN A 58 -5.32 27.96 2.88
CA ASN A 58 -4.12 28.67 3.38
C ASN A 58 -2.77 28.15 2.84
N GLY A 59 -2.68 27.72 1.57
CA GLY A 59 -1.40 27.39 0.92
C GLY A 59 -0.75 26.07 1.38
N THR A 60 -1.53 25.19 2.02
CA THR A 60 -1.14 23.80 2.30
C THR A 60 -2.29 22.87 1.91
N GLN A 61 -1.95 21.63 1.55
CA GLN A 61 -2.94 20.59 1.21
C GLN A 61 -3.97 20.50 2.34
N ALA A 62 -5.25 20.68 2.04
CA ALA A 62 -6.31 20.79 3.04
C ALA A 62 -6.50 19.46 3.79
N VAL A 63 -5.82 19.28 4.92
CA VAL A 63 -6.00 18.12 5.78
C VAL A 63 -7.18 18.37 6.71
N LYS A 64 -8.35 17.85 6.34
CA LYS A 64 -9.50 17.81 7.27
C LYS A 64 -9.25 16.75 8.33
N LEU A 65 -8.82 17.19 9.51
CA LEU A 65 -8.69 16.30 10.67
C LEU A 65 -10.07 15.79 11.12
N PRO A 66 -10.16 14.55 11.64
CA PRO A 66 -11.37 14.06 12.28
C PRO A 66 -11.82 15.00 13.41
N LYS A 67 -13.13 15.08 13.66
CA LYS A 67 -13.66 15.85 14.79
C LYS A 67 -13.03 15.34 16.09
N SER A 68 -12.78 16.22 17.06
CA SER A 68 -12.30 15.82 18.39
C SER A 68 -13.21 14.73 18.98
N GLY A 69 -12.60 13.65 19.50
CA GLY A 69 -13.32 12.46 20.00
C GLY A 69 -13.67 11.42 18.94
N SER A 70 -13.37 11.64 17.66
CA SER A 70 -13.55 10.63 16.62
C SER A 70 -12.62 9.44 16.84
N LYS A 71 -13.19 8.22 16.81
CA LYS A 71 -12.45 6.97 16.93
C LYS A 71 -12.38 6.28 15.57
N ILE A 72 -11.17 5.93 15.14
CA ILE A 72 -10.95 5.03 14.01
C ILE A 72 -10.94 3.59 14.51
N LYS A 73 -11.48 2.66 13.71
CA LYS A 73 -11.49 1.24 14.03
C LYS A 73 -10.75 0.47 12.94
N PHE A 74 -9.92 -0.47 13.36
CA PHE A 74 -9.25 -1.36 12.43
C PHE A 74 -10.26 -2.37 11.86
N LYS A 75 -10.48 -2.33 10.54
CA LYS A 75 -11.49 -3.19 9.88
C LYS A 75 -10.94 -4.56 9.51
N ASN A 76 -9.68 -4.61 9.05
CA ASN A 76 -9.08 -5.80 8.46
C ASN A 76 -8.27 -6.58 9.49
N LEU A 77 -8.93 -7.13 10.52
CA LEU A 77 -8.29 -7.87 11.63
C LEU A 77 -7.26 -8.92 11.16
N ARG A 78 -7.53 -9.62 10.05
CA ARG A 78 -6.59 -10.54 9.39
C ARG A 78 -5.19 -9.96 9.16
N ASN A 79 -5.10 -8.68 8.79
CA ASN A 79 -3.83 -8.02 8.47
C ASN A 79 -3.00 -7.64 9.71
N SER A 80 -3.54 -7.86 10.91
CA SER A 80 -2.79 -7.69 12.16
C SER A 80 -2.07 -8.97 12.61
N LEU A 81 -2.28 -10.09 11.90
CA LEU A 81 -1.52 -11.32 12.10
C LEU A 81 -0.37 -11.41 11.08
N PRO A 82 0.85 -11.76 11.52
CA PRO A 82 1.95 -12.01 10.59
C PRO A 82 1.64 -13.25 9.73
N VAL A 83 2.02 -13.20 8.46
CA VAL A 83 1.97 -14.39 7.60
C VAL A 83 3.05 -15.38 8.03
N PRO A 84 2.81 -16.70 7.96
CA PRO A 84 3.75 -17.66 8.52
C PRO A 84 5.11 -17.68 7.82
N PHE A 85 5.11 -17.47 6.51
CA PHE A 85 6.31 -17.46 5.67
C PHE A 85 6.33 -16.22 4.77
N VAL A 86 7.51 -15.65 4.59
CA VAL A 86 7.80 -14.60 3.61
C VAL A 86 9.07 -14.99 2.86
N ILE A 87 9.06 -14.84 1.54
CA ILE A 87 10.25 -15.02 0.72
C ILE A 87 10.81 -13.63 0.43
N TYR A 88 12.00 -13.34 0.94
CA TYR A 88 12.74 -12.14 0.56
C TYR A 88 13.65 -12.46 -0.61
N ALA A 89 13.66 -11.61 -1.63
CA ALA A 89 14.51 -11.80 -2.79
C ALA A 89 14.99 -10.48 -3.39
N ASN A 90 16.14 -10.53 -4.05
CA ASN A 90 16.63 -9.45 -4.90
C ASN A 90 17.27 -10.02 -6.17
N PHE A 91 17.29 -9.24 -7.24
CA PHE A 91 17.96 -9.55 -8.50
C PHE A 91 19.09 -8.57 -8.76
N GLU A 92 20.15 -9.06 -9.38
CA GLU A 92 21.11 -8.21 -10.09
C GLU A 92 20.89 -8.34 -11.60
N SER A 93 21.20 -7.26 -12.32
CA SER A 93 21.06 -7.23 -13.77
C SER A 93 22.29 -6.65 -14.44
N ILE A 94 22.56 -7.12 -15.65
CA ILE A 94 23.54 -6.52 -16.55
C ILE A 94 22.81 -5.65 -17.57
N LEU A 95 23.47 -4.58 -18.01
CA LEU A 95 22.98 -3.74 -19.10
C LEU A 95 23.44 -4.34 -20.42
N VAL A 96 22.49 -4.72 -21.26
CA VAL A 96 22.75 -5.20 -22.62
C VAL A 96 22.38 -4.07 -23.58
N PRO A 97 23.31 -3.62 -24.43
CA PRO A 97 22.99 -2.64 -25.47
C PRO A 97 21.91 -3.18 -26.41
N GLU A 98 20.95 -2.35 -26.77
CA GLU A 98 19.98 -2.65 -27.82
C GLU A 98 20.59 -2.25 -29.17
N GLU A 99 20.57 -3.13 -30.16
CA GLU A 99 20.97 -2.78 -31.52
C GLU A 99 19.87 -1.92 -32.14
N THR A 100 20.13 -0.62 -32.28
CA THR A 100 19.26 0.30 -33.01
C THR A 100 19.30 -0.05 -34.49
N THR A 101 18.28 -0.73 -34.98
CA THR A 101 18.04 -0.80 -36.43
C THR A 101 17.33 0.50 -36.83
N ASP A 102 18.11 1.43 -37.37
CA ASP A 102 17.61 2.61 -38.07
C ASP A 102 16.95 2.19 -39.39
N SER A 103 15.83 1.47 -39.31
CA SER A 103 15.00 1.15 -40.46
C SER A 103 13.57 0.92 -40.00
N ASP A 104 12.76 1.99 -40.02
CA ASP A 104 11.36 1.89 -40.48
C ASP A 104 10.67 3.25 -40.36
N SER A 105 10.45 3.86 -41.52
CA SER A 105 9.86 5.17 -41.77
C SER A 105 8.37 5.25 -41.43
N ASP A 106 7.99 4.91 -40.20
CA ASP A 106 6.60 4.98 -39.75
C ASP A 106 6.32 6.25 -38.93
N SER A 107 5.17 6.88 -39.19
CA SER A 107 4.82 8.22 -38.70
C SER A 107 4.29 8.28 -37.27
N ASP A 108 4.19 7.13 -36.59
CA ASP A 108 3.65 6.99 -35.23
C ASP A 108 4.75 6.73 -34.18
N ARG A 109 5.91 7.38 -34.36
CA ARG A 109 7.11 7.13 -33.54
C ARG A 109 7.05 7.82 -32.17
N SER A 110 7.42 7.06 -31.14
CA SER A 110 7.89 7.58 -29.86
C SER A 110 9.27 8.22 -30.04
N TYR A 111 9.48 9.44 -29.53
CA TYR A 111 10.79 10.12 -29.51
C TYR A 111 11.81 9.51 -28.52
N THR A 112 11.53 8.32 -27.98
CA THR A 112 12.37 7.66 -26.98
C THR A 112 13.19 6.54 -27.61
N GLU A 113 14.51 6.71 -27.65
CA GLU A 113 15.45 5.66 -28.06
C GLU A 113 15.77 4.74 -26.87
N LYS A 114 15.44 3.45 -27.00
CA LYS A 114 15.88 2.42 -26.06
C LYS A 114 17.28 1.98 -26.45
N TYR A 115 18.30 2.41 -25.71
CA TYR A 115 19.70 2.07 -26.02
C TYR A 115 20.23 0.88 -25.19
N GLN A 116 19.55 0.52 -24.09
CA GLN A 116 19.94 -0.60 -23.21
C GLN A 116 18.73 -1.30 -22.59
N THR A 117 18.87 -2.60 -22.33
CA THR A 117 17.93 -3.40 -21.54
C THR A 117 18.61 -4.06 -20.34
N HIS A 118 17.88 -4.10 -19.22
CA HIS A 118 18.33 -4.80 -18.01
C HIS A 118 18.02 -6.30 -18.15
N GLN A 119 19.07 -7.10 -18.28
CA GLN A 119 18.94 -8.56 -18.27
C GLN A 119 19.31 -9.09 -16.88
N ALA A 120 18.35 -9.72 -16.19
CA ALA A 120 18.60 -10.38 -14.91
C ALA A 120 19.71 -11.43 -15.05
N CYS A 121 20.77 -11.30 -14.27
CA CYS A 121 21.96 -12.15 -14.34
C CYS A 121 22.19 -12.96 -13.05
N SER A 122 21.58 -12.53 -11.94
CA SER A 122 21.63 -13.28 -10.69
C SER A 122 20.47 -12.94 -9.77
N PHE A 123 20.24 -13.79 -8.77
CA PHE A 123 19.33 -13.47 -7.67
C PHE A 123 19.87 -13.98 -6.32
N GLY A 124 19.38 -13.36 -5.26
CA GLY A 124 19.47 -13.86 -3.88
C GLY A 124 18.07 -14.07 -3.31
N LEU A 125 17.85 -15.13 -2.56
CA LEU A 125 16.56 -15.52 -1.99
C LEU A 125 16.72 -16.07 -0.57
N LYS A 126 15.85 -15.65 0.35
CA LYS A 126 15.74 -16.18 1.71
C LYS A 126 14.28 -16.29 2.13
N THR A 127 13.85 -17.50 2.43
CA THR A 127 12.54 -17.74 3.07
C THR A 127 12.67 -17.59 4.59
N VAL A 128 11.82 -16.78 5.21
CA VAL A 128 11.78 -16.54 6.66
C VAL A 128 10.46 -17.01 7.23
N CYS A 129 10.50 -17.75 8.34
CA CYS A 129 9.31 -18.12 9.11
C CYS A 129 9.14 -17.20 10.33
N HIS A 130 7.99 -16.54 10.45
CA HIS A 130 7.71 -15.62 11.57
C HIS A 130 7.50 -16.31 12.93
N TYR A 131 7.21 -17.61 12.93
CA TYR A 131 6.77 -18.31 14.13
C TYR A 131 7.86 -19.21 14.74
N ASN A 132 8.76 -19.72 13.91
CA ASN A 132 9.86 -20.59 14.33
C ASN A 132 10.96 -20.57 13.28
N ASP A 133 12.13 -20.02 13.64
CA ASP A 133 13.25 -19.85 12.71
C ASP A 133 13.80 -21.19 12.19
N ASN A 134 13.57 -22.30 12.89
CA ASN A 134 13.94 -23.63 12.39
C ASN A 134 13.21 -24.03 11.10
N TYR A 135 12.12 -23.34 10.74
CA TYR A 135 11.41 -23.54 9.47
C TYR A 135 11.85 -22.56 8.37
N SER A 136 12.65 -21.55 8.71
CA SER A 136 13.25 -20.63 7.73
C SER A 136 14.11 -21.41 6.73
N GLY A 137 14.04 -21.03 5.46
CA GLY A 137 14.85 -21.63 4.40
C GLY A 137 16.31 -21.21 4.52
N LYS A 138 17.23 -21.96 3.91
CA LYS A 138 18.60 -21.47 3.74
C LYS A 138 18.62 -20.33 2.73
N TYR A 139 19.62 -19.45 2.83
CA TYR A 139 19.85 -18.47 1.76
C TYR A 139 20.25 -19.23 0.50
N THR A 140 19.71 -18.83 -0.64
CA THR A 140 19.99 -19.41 -1.96
C THR A 140 20.26 -18.29 -2.94
N SER A 141 21.34 -18.41 -3.68
CA SER A 141 21.67 -17.49 -4.76
C SER A 141 22.03 -18.26 -6.01
N TYR A 142 21.90 -17.60 -7.15
CA TYR A 142 22.21 -18.17 -8.45
C TYR A 142 22.71 -17.08 -9.38
N ILE A 143 23.72 -17.39 -10.19
CA ILE A 143 24.27 -16.52 -11.23
C ILE A 143 24.20 -17.28 -12.55
N GLY A 144 23.58 -16.69 -13.58
CA GLY A 144 23.41 -17.32 -14.88
C GLY A 144 22.49 -16.51 -15.78
N LYS A 145 22.54 -16.78 -17.10
CA LYS A 145 21.71 -16.08 -18.10
C LYS A 145 20.21 -16.38 -17.94
N ASP A 146 19.88 -17.49 -17.30
CA ASP A 146 18.54 -17.98 -16.99
C ASP A 146 18.13 -17.69 -15.53
N ALA A 147 18.76 -16.70 -14.87
CA ALA A 147 18.49 -16.36 -13.47
C ALA A 147 17.00 -16.17 -13.16
N ALA A 148 16.25 -15.50 -14.04
CA ALA A 148 14.81 -15.33 -13.87
C ALA A 148 14.03 -16.66 -13.87
N TYR A 149 14.41 -17.60 -14.74
CA TYR A 149 13.78 -18.91 -14.82
C TYR A 149 14.09 -19.76 -13.58
N VAL A 150 15.38 -19.81 -13.19
CA VAL A 150 15.82 -20.54 -11.99
C VAL A 150 15.16 -19.97 -10.74
N PHE A 151 15.04 -18.64 -10.64
CA PHE A 151 14.34 -17.97 -9.55
C PHE A 151 12.89 -18.45 -9.39
N LEU A 152 12.12 -18.44 -10.49
CA LEU A 152 10.72 -18.87 -10.45
C LEU A 152 10.59 -20.33 -10.00
N LYS A 153 11.49 -21.20 -10.48
CA LYS A 153 11.54 -22.60 -10.05
C LYS A 153 11.84 -22.70 -8.54
N THR A 154 12.84 -21.98 -8.05
CA THR A 154 13.20 -21.94 -6.62
C THR A 154 12.04 -21.43 -5.76
N VAL A 155 11.35 -20.36 -6.16
CA VAL A 155 10.19 -19.82 -5.43
C VAL A 155 9.04 -20.84 -5.35
N ILE A 156 8.78 -21.58 -6.43
CA ILE A 156 7.75 -22.64 -6.46
C ILE A 156 8.12 -23.79 -5.51
N GLU A 157 9.38 -24.22 -5.53
CA GLU A 157 9.89 -25.27 -4.64
C GLU A 157 9.81 -24.86 -3.16
N GLU A 158 10.26 -23.64 -2.84
CA GLU A 158 10.16 -23.08 -1.49
C GLU A 158 8.70 -22.93 -1.05
N SER A 159 7.80 -22.52 -1.95
CA SER A 159 6.37 -22.44 -1.67
C SER A 159 5.77 -23.81 -1.34
N LYS A 160 6.17 -24.87 -2.06
CA LYS A 160 5.76 -26.26 -1.75
C LYS A 160 6.28 -26.69 -0.38
N ARG A 161 7.55 -26.43 -0.07
CA ARG A 161 8.16 -26.73 1.24
C ARG A 161 7.41 -26.03 2.38
N CYS A 162 7.13 -24.73 2.25
CA CYS A 162 6.38 -23.96 3.23
C CYS A 162 4.96 -24.51 3.47
N ARG A 163 4.26 -24.92 2.41
CA ARG A 163 2.94 -25.57 2.52
C ARG A 163 3.01 -26.90 3.26
N GLN A 164 4.02 -27.73 2.99
CA GLN A 164 4.21 -28.99 3.71
C GLN A 164 4.45 -28.76 5.21
N ILE A 165 5.27 -27.77 5.57
CA ILE A 165 5.50 -27.42 6.98
C ILE A 165 4.20 -26.93 7.63
N THR A 166 3.48 -26.05 6.93
CA THR A 166 2.19 -25.53 7.40
C THR A 166 1.22 -26.67 7.74
N ASN A 167 0.99 -27.59 6.81
CA ASN A 167 0.05 -28.69 6.99
C ASN A 167 0.47 -29.65 8.12
N LYS A 168 1.77 -29.78 8.39
CA LYS A 168 2.28 -30.70 9.43
C LYS A 168 2.37 -30.07 10.81
N ALA A 169 2.69 -28.78 10.89
CA ALA A 169 3.13 -28.15 12.14
C ALA A 169 2.18 -27.07 12.69
N PHE A 170 1.33 -26.47 11.84
CA PHE A 170 0.61 -25.23 12.17
C PHE A 170 -0.89 -25.42 12.45
N ASP A 171 -1.35 -26.66 12.65
CA ASP A 171 -2.71 -26.98 13.12
C ASP A 171 -2.67 -27.43 14.59
N LYS A 172 -2.21 -26.53 15.46
CA LYS A 172 -2.12 -26.80 16.90
C LYS A 172 -3.48 -26.59 17.53
N LYS A 173 -3.91 -27.60 18.29
CA LYS A 173 -5.06 -27.49 19.20
C LYS A 173 -4.79 -26.41 20.25
N MET A 174 -5.87 -25.77 20.68
CA MET A 174 -5.81 -24.77 21.74
C MET A 174 -5.27 -25.37 23.04
N VAL A 175 -4.36 -24.65 23.67
CA VAL A 175 -3.86 -24.88 25.02
C VAL A 175 -4.27 -23.66 25.84
N ILE A 176 -5.04 -23.90 26.91
CA ILE A 176 -5.55 -22.88 27.82
C ILE A 176 -5.30 -23.30 29.26
N SER A 177 -4.75 -22.40 30.08
CA SER A 177 -4.54 -22.64 31.51
C SER A 177 -5.82 -22.43 32.32
N PRO A 178 -5.91 -22.96 33.57
CA PRO A 178 -7.03 -22.69 34.45
C PRO A 178 -7.25 -21.19 34.73
N GLU A 179 -6.18 -20.39 34.78
CA GLU A 179 -6.23 -18.94 34.97
C GLU A 179 -6.78 -18.24 33.72
N GLU A 180 -6.32 -18.63 32.53
CA GLU A 180 -6.83 -18.10 31.26
C GLU A 180 -8.30 -18.46 31.04
N GLU A 181 -8.70 -19.65 31.47
CA GLU A 181 -10.10 -20.08 31.45
C GLU A 181 -10.96 -19.21 32.38
N LYS A 182 -10.47 -18.86 33.58
CA LYS A 182 -11.15 -17.88 34.45
C LYS A 182 -11.22 -16.50 33.80
N GLN A 183 -10.16 -16.05 33.14
CA GLN A 183 -10.18 -14.78 32.40
C GLN A 183 -11.21 -14.79 31.27
N PHE A 184 -11.32 -15.89 30.54
CA PHE A 184 -12.34 -16.10 29.51
C PHE A 184 -13.75 -15.99 30.09
N MET A 185 -14.03 -16.69 31.19
CA MET A 185 -15.35 -16.73 31.83
C MET A 185 -15.79 -15.35 32.34
N ASN A 186 -14.83 -14.55 32.84
CA ASN A 186 -15.07 -13.22 33.38
C ASN A 186 -15.05 -12.10 32.31
N ALA A 187 -14.68 -12.40 31.07
CA ALA A 187 -14.57 -11.38 30.02
C ALA A 187 -15.94 -10.85 29.58
N SER A 188 -16.14 -9.53 29.74
CA SER A 188 -17.35 -8.81 29.29
C SER A 188 -17.20 -8.20 27.90
N ASN A 189 -15.97 -8.01 27.41
CA ASN A 189 -15.68 -7.33 26.16
C ASN A 189 -14.75 -8.14 25.27
N CYS A 190 -14.98 -8.09 23.96
CA CYS A 190 -14.16 -8.73 22.95
C CYS A 190 -12.79 -8.07 22.91
N TYR A 191 -11.72 -8.84 23.09
CA TYR A 191 -10.36 -8.28 23.10
C TYR A 191 -9.92 -7.71 21.73
N LEU A 192 -10.56 -8.12 20.62
CA LEU A 192 -10.23 -7.64 19.27
C LEU A 192 -10.91 -6.31 18.91
N CYS A 193 -12.20 -6.14 19.24
CA CYS A 193 -12.99 -4.97 18.82
C CYS A 193 -13.50 -4.10 19.97
N GLY A 194 -13.37 -4.56 21.22
CA GLY A 194 -13.86 -3.91 22.43
C GLY A 194 -15.38 -3.98 22.64
N GLY A 195 -16.14 -4.57 21.71
CA GLY A 195 -17.59 -4.74 21.83
C GLY A 195 -17.97 -5.68 22.96
N LEU A 196 -19.19 -5.55 23.51
CA LEU A 196 -19.69 -6.44 24.56
C LEU A 196 -19.78 -7.90 24.05
N LEU A 197 -19.46 -8.84 24.93
CA LEU A 197 -19.59 -10.27 24.68
C LEU A 197 -20.93 -10.76 25.25
N GLY A 198 -21.67 -11.54 24.47
CA GLY A 198 -22.88 -12.21 24.91
C GLY A 198 -22.69 -13.73 24.92
N GLU A 199 -23.74 -14.45 24.55
CA GLU A 199 -23.71 -15.91 24.40
C GLU A 199 -22.79 -16.38 23.26
N ASP A 200 -22.41 -15.49 22.33
CA ASP A 200 -21.54 -15.74 21.18
C ASP A 200 -20.04 -15.65 21.51
N ARG A 201 -19.69 -15.67 22.79
CA ARG A 201 -18.32 -15.57 23.29
C ARG A 201 -17.53 -16.85 22.99
N VAL A 202 -16.44 -16.70 22.24
CA VAL A 202 -15.56 -17.79 21.80
C VAL A 202 -14.11 -17.58 22.27
N ARG A 203 -13.38 -18.68 22.40
CA ARG A 203 -11.96 -18.68 22.77
C ARG A 203 -11.10 -18.58 21.51
N ASP A 204 -10.55 -17.40 21.23
CA ASP A 204 -9.56 -17.24 20.16
C ASP A 204 -8.22 -17.82 20.61
N HIS A 205 -7.53 -18.50 19.69
CA HIS A 205 -6.20 -19.03 19.94
C HIS A 205 -5.33 -18.97 18.69
N CYS A 206 -4.02 -19.05 18.90
CA CYS A 206 -3.06 -19.11 17.82
C CYS A 206 -3.02 -20.51 17.22
N HIS A 207 -3.52 -20.71 16.00
CA HIS A 207 -3.50 -22.02 15.35
C HIS A 207 -2.06 -22.57 15.15
N ILE A 208 -1.04 -21.70 15.13
CA ILE A 208 0.36 -22.13 14.95
C ILE A 208 1.02 -22.59 16.26
N LYS A 209 0.74 -21.92 17.39
CA LYS A 209 1.39 -22.22 18.69
C LYS A 209 0.45 -22.93 19.68
N GLY A 210 -0.85 -22.92 19.42
CA GLY A 210 -1.90 -23.42 20.31
C GLY A 210 -2.32 -22.44 21.43
N HIS A 211 -1.53 -21.41 21.71
CA HIS A 211 -1.81 -20.53 22.86
C HIS A 211 -3.11 -19.74 22.71
N TYR A 212 -3.90 -19.72 23.78
CA TYR A 212 -5.04 -18.83 23.93
C TYR A 212 -4.62 -17.35 23.79
N ARG A 213 -5.51 -16.54 23.19
CA ARG A 213 -5.26 -15.11 22.95
C ARG A 213 -6.27 -14.22 23.65
N GLY A 214 -7.51 -14.67 23.79
CA GLY A 214 -8.55 -13.90 24.46
C GLY A 214 -9.97 -14.28 24.08
N ALA A 215 -10.92 -13.68 24.79
CA ALA A 215 -12.35 -13.87 24.56
C ALA A 215 -12.81 -12.96 23.41
N ALA A 216 -13.28 -13.54 22.31
CA ALA A 216 -13.76 -12.82 21.15
C ALA A 216 -15.24 -13.08 20.90
N ASN A 217 -15.91 -12.17 20.20
CA ASN A 217 -17.18 -12.51 19.55
C ASN A 217 -16.90 -13.37 18.31
N ASN A 218 -17.87 -14.17 17.91
CA ASN A 218 -17.71 -15.12 16.82
C ASN A 218 -17.28 -14.44 15.49
N ILE A 219 -17.84 -13.26 15.19
CA ILE A 219 -17.53 -12.52 13.95
C ILE A 219 -16.05 -12.09 13.91
N CYS A 220 -15.53 -11.55 15.01
CA CYS A 220 -14.14 -11.11 15.10
C CYS A 220 -13.19 -12.30 15.04
N ASN A 221 -13.50 -13.39 15.73
CA ASN A 221 -12.73 -14.63 15.71
C ASN A 221 -12.59 -15.18 14.27
N LEU A 222 -13.69 -15.28 13.52
CA LEU A 222 -13.66 -15.75 12.13
C LEU A 222 -12.85 -14.82 11.20
N LYS A 223 -12.89 -13.50 11.45
CA LYS A 223 -12.11 -12.51 10.70
C LYS A 223 -10.63 -12.48 11.08
N PHE A 224 -10.28 -12.91 12.30
CA PHE A 224 -8.92 -12.92 12.83
C PHE A 224 -8.22 -14.24 12.49
N SER A 225 -8.22 -14.58 11.21
CA SER A 225 -7.61 -15.79 10.69
C SER A 225 -6.31 -15.50 9.95
N ILE A 226 -5.37 -16.43 10.00
CA ILE A 226 -4.06 -16.29 9.34
C ILE A 226 -4.23 -16.25 7.81
N ALA A 227 -3.44 -15.40 7.15
CA ALA A 227 -3.29 -15.46 5.70
C ALA A 227 -2.23 -16.50 5.31
N TRP A 228 -2.67 -17.54 4.58
CA TRP A 228 -1.82 -18.62 4.08
C TRP A 228 -1.12 -18.30 2.76
N LYS A 229 -1.25 -17.06 2.28
CA LYS A 229 -0.49 -16.56 1.13
C LYS A 229 0.96 -16.35 1.56
N ILE A 230 1.89 -16.81 0.73
CA ILE A 230 3.33 -16.59 0.91
C ILE A 230 3.70 -15.41 0.03
N PRO A 231 3.92 -14.19 0.57
CA PRO A 231 4.39 -13.08 -0.22
C PRO A 231 5.86 -13.27 -0.60
N VAL A 232 6.20 -12.76 -1.78
CA VAL A 232 7.57 -12.53 -2.22
C VAL A 232 7.82 -11.04 -2.11
N ALA A 233 8.76 -10.64 -1.26
CA ALA A 233 9.11 -9.26 -1.00
C ALA A 233 10.49 -8.96 -1.61
N SER A 234 10.59 -7.84 -2.31
CA SER A 234 11.88 -7.34 -2.79
C SER A 234 12.61 -6.63 -1.65
N ILE A 235 13.92 -6.87 -1.52
CA ILE A 235 14.81 -6.06 -0.68
C ILE A 235 15.51 -5.09 -1.62
N THR A 236 15.03 -3.85 -1.67
CA THR A 236 15.67 -2.70 -2.32
C THR A 236 16.15 -1.73 -1.26
#